data_AF-A0A3N5KXC2-F1
#
_entry.id   AF-A0A3N5KXC2-F1
#
_cell.length_a   1.000
_cell.length_b   1.000
_cell.length_c   1.000
_cell.angle_alpha   90.00
_cell.angle_beta   90.00
_cell.angle_gamma   90.00
#
_symmetry.space_group_name_H-M   'P 1'
#
loop_
_entity.id
_entity.type
_entity.pdbx_description
1 polymer ?
#
loop_
_entity_poly.entity_id
_entity_poly.type
_entity_poly.pdbx_seq_one_letter_code
_entity_poly.pdbx_strand_id
1 'polypeptide(L)'
;MKADIEAKGRQASAHTGDVTVLEDVQRVVEEVIAAHGQIDVLVNNAGVSDTRGIASENVDAETFRKTIEVDPHLWNVPSSIGENYPGMAPLPDTIDKQGIPGVHFPIPDRT
;
A
#
# COMPACT_ATOMS: atom_id res chain seq x y z
N MET A 1 7.76 -4.28 -16.66
CA MET A 1 7.19 -4.86 -15.42
C MET A 1 6.10 -5.90 -15.69
N LYS A 2 4.88 -5.55 -16.14
CA LYS A 2 3.82 -6.55 -16.43
C LYS A 2 4.28 -7.65 -17.39
N ALA A 3 4.80 -7.27 -18.55
CA ALA A 3 5.31 -8.21 -19.56
C ALA A 3 6.41 -9.14 -19.01
N ASP A 4 7.27 -8.65 -18.10
CA ASP A 4 8.34 -9.44 -17.49
C ASP A 4 7.80 -10.49 -16.50
N ILE A 5 6.68 -10.20 -15.84
CA ILE A 5 5.96 -11.15 -14.97
C ILE A 5 5.28 -12.22 -15.83
N GLU A 6 4.61 -11.80 -16.90
CA GLU A 6 3.92 -12.70 -17.83
C GLU A 6 4.88 -13.61 -18.59
N ALA A 7 6.06 -13.09 -18.98
CA ALA A 7 7.12 -13.88 -19.61
C ALA A 7 7.65 -15.02 -18.71
N LYS A 8 7.43 -14.94 -17.38
CA LYS A 8 7.74 -16.00 -16.42
C LYS A 8 6.58 -16.97 -16.21
N GLY A 9 5.52 -16.90 -17.02
CA GLY A 9 4.35 -17.76 -16.94
C GLY A 9 3.40 -17.43 -15.79
N ARG A 10 3.44 -16.20 -15.25
CA ARG A 10 2.60 -15.74 -14.13
C ARG A 10 1.52 -14.77 -14.63
N GLN A 11 0.46 -14.61 -13.85
CA GLN A 11 -0.59 -13.62 -14.14
C GLN A 11 -0.23 -12.25 -13.55
N ALA A 12 -0.58 -11.18 -14.26
CA ALA A 12 -0.39 -9.81 -13.79
C ALA A 12 -1.45 -8.88 -14.40
N SER A 13 -1.97 -7.95 -13.60
CA SER A 13 -2.74 -6.79 -14.06
C SER A 13 -2.04 -5.50 -13.64
N ALA A 14 -2.39 -4.39 -14.27
CA ALA A 14 -1.86 -3.08 -13.92
C ALA A 14 -3.04 -2.12 -13.76
N HIS A 15 -3.07 -1.42 -12.63
CA HIS A 15 -4.13 -0.51 -12.24
C HIS A 15 -3.46 0.82 -11.86
N THR A 16 -3.90 1.92 -12.49
CA THR A 16 -3.40 3.26 -12.17
C THR A 16 -4.23 3.86 -11.05
N GLY A 17 -3.59 4.49 -10.07
CA GLY A 17 -4.25 5.23 -9.00
C GLY A 17 -3.26 6.09 -8.22
N ASP A 18 -3.75 7.19 -7.65
CA ASP A 18 -3.01 8.03 -6.70
C ASP A 18 -3.30 7.57 -5.26
N VAL A 19 -2.27 7.14 -4.53
CA VAL A 19 -2.40 6.66 -3.14
C VAL A 19 -2.79 7.77 -2.16
N THR A 20 -2.72 9.04 -2.57
CA THR A 20 -3.21 10.17 -1.77
C THR A 20 -4.71 10.41 -1.92
N VAL A 21 -5.36 9.72 -2.87
CA VAL A 21 -6.79 9.85 -3.19
C VAL A 21 -7.50 8.56 -2.79
N LEU A 22 -8.38 8.64 -1.78
CA LEU A 22 -9.06 7.47 -1.22
C LEU A 22 -9.88 6.71 -2.26
N GLU A 23 -10.57 7.43 -3.13
CA GLU A 23 -11.43 6.86 -4.17
C GLU A 23 -10.62 6.05 -5.19
N ASP A 24 -9.38 6.47 -5.48
CA ASP A 24 -8.48 5.72 -6.35
C ASP A 24 -8.00 4.44 -5.68
N VAL A 25 -7.67 4.48 -4.39
CA VAL A 25 -7.28 3.29 -3.62
C VAL A 25 -8.41 2.25 -3.61
N GLN A 26 -9.63 2.67 -3.27
CA GLN A 26 -10.80 1.77 -3.23
C GLN A 26 -11.10 1.16 -4.59
N ARG A 27 -11.11 1.96 -5.64
CA ARG A 27 -11.32 1.49 -7.02
C ARG A 27 -10.25 0.47 -7.43
N VAL A 28 -8.98 0.74 -7.15
CA VAL A 28 -7.88 -0.19 -7.49
C VAL A 28 -8.05 -1.53 -6.76
N VAL A 29 -8.43 -1.49 -5.47
CA VAL A 29 -8.71 -2.71 -4.69
C VAL A 29 -9.83 -3.53 -5.32
N GLU A 30 -10.94 -2.88 -5.68
CA GLU A 30 -12.08 -3.54 -6.34
C GLU A 30 -11.70 -4.16 -7.69
N GLU A 31 -10.95 -3.44 -8.52
CA GLU A 31 -10.49 -3.94 -9.82
C GLU A 31 -9.55 -5.15 -9.67
N VAL A 32 -8.68 -5.16 -8.66
CA VAL A 32 -7.79 -6.29 -8.36
C VAL A 32 -8.59 -7.51 -7.91
N ILE A 33 -9.55 -7.33 -7.00
CA ILE A 33 -10.44 -8.40 -6.54
C ILE A 33 -11.25 -8.96 -7.71
N ALA A 34 -11.77 -8.10 -8.59
CA ALA A 34 -12.52 -8.54 -9.77
C ALA A 34 -11.64 -9.34 -10.76
N ALA A 35 -10.35 -8.99 -10.90
CA ALA A 35 -9.43 -9.64 -11.82
C ALA A 35 -8.82 -10.95 -11.27
N HIS A 36 -8.59 -11.04 -9.96
CA HIS A 36 -7.81 -12.12 -9.33
C HIS A 36 -8.55 -12.89 -8.22
N GLY A 37 -9.73 -12.42 -7.82
CA GLY A 37 -10.59 -13.05 -6.83
C GLY A 37 -10.36 -12.56 -5.40
N GLN A 38 -9.10 -12.42 -4.96
CA GLN A 38 -8.76 -11.96 -3.61
C GLN A 38 -7.39 -11.28 -3.55
N ILE A 39 -7.09 -10.64 -2.42
CA ILE A 39 -5.77 -10.08 -2.10
C ILE A 39 -5.16 -10.89 -0.96
N ASP A 40 -4.15 -11.71 -1.26
CA ASP A 40 -3.43 -12.49 -0.25
C ASP A 40 -2.35 -11.68 0.49
N VAL A 41 -1.76 -10.71 -0.21
CA VAL A 41 -0.70 -9.86 0.30
C VAL A 41 -0.88 -8.47 -0.31
N LEU A 42 -1.00 -7.46 0.55
CA LEU A 42 -0.93 -6.05 0.16
C LEU A 42 0.42 -5.48 0.61
N VAL A 43 1.13 -4.78 -0.27
CA VAL A 43 2.40 -4.12 0.04
C VAL A 43 2.27 -2.63 -0.25
N ASN A 44 2.14 -1.82 0.80
CA ASN A 44 2.13 -0.37 0.69
C ASN A 44 3.57 0.15 0.49
N ASN A 45 4.08 0.05 -0.74
CA ASN A 45 5.44 0.44 -1.12
C ASN A 45 5.55 1.85 -1.71
N ALA A 46 4.42 2.55 -1.94
CA ALA A 46 4.47 3.90 -2.49
C ALA A 46 5.24 4.84 -1.55
N GLY A 47 5.89 5.86 -2.10
CA GLY A 47 6.66 6.81 -1.30
C GLY A 47 7.38 7.81 -2.20
N VAL A 48 7.48 9.05 -1.73
CA VAL A 48 8.30 10.08 -2.38
C VAL A 48 9.39 10.51 -1.41
N SER A 49 10.55 10.89 -1.96
CA SER A 49 11.66 11.40 -1.17
C SER A 49 12.12 12.72 -1.75
N ASP A 50 12.48 13.65 -0.87
CA ASP A 50 13.18 14.86 -1.28
C ASP A 50 14.61 14.50 -1.69
N THR A 51 14.91 14.64 -2.98
CA THR A 51 16.21 14.27 -3.56
C THR A 51 17.32 15.27 -3.22
N ARG A 52 17.00 16.40 -2.56
CA ARG A 52 17.98 17.41 -2.13
C ARG A 52 18.83 16.95 -0.94
N GLY A 53 18.42 15.89 -0.23
CA GLY A 53 19.15 15.38 0.94
C GLY A 53 19.14 16.33 2.14
N ILE A 54 18.11 17.18 2.24
CA ILE A 54 17.91 18.14 3.32
C ILE A 54 17.20 17.41 4.47
N ALA A 55 17.66 17.64 5.70
CA ALA A 55 17.01 17.07 6.89
C ALA A 55 15.56 17.59 7.03
N SER A 56 14.65 16.75 7.53
CA SER A 56 13.20 17.04 7.54
C SER A 56 12.82 18.31 8.31
N GLU A 57 13.62 18.73 9.28
CA GLU A 57 13.45 19.98 10.02
C GLU A 57 13.76 21.24 9.19
N ASN A 58 14.40 21.07 8.02
CA ASN A 58 14.88 22.15 7.16
C ASN A 58 14.18 22.20 5.79
N VAL A 59 13.16 21.36 5.55
CA VAL A 59 12.30 21.45 4.36
C VAL A 59 11.12 22.39 4.62
N ASP A 60 10.63 23.04 3.56
CA ASP A 60 9.43 23.85 3.65
C ASP A 60 8.18 23.00 3.96
N ALA A 61 7.16 23.64 4.53
CA ALA A 61 5.96 22.95 5.00
C ALA A 61 5.15 22.28 3.87
N GLU A 62 5.28 22.75 2.62
CA GLU A 62 4.59 22.14 1.48
C GLU A 62 5.28 20.84 1.07
N THR A 63 6.61 20.85 0.94
CA THR A 63 7.41 19.66 0.66
C THR A 63 7.25 18.60 1.76
N PHE A 64 7.25 19.04 3.02
CA PHE A 64 7.01 18.15 4.16
C PHE A 64 5.63 17.50 4.08
N ARG A 65 4.57 18.29 3.82
CA ARG A 65 3.20 17.79 3.70
C ARG A 65 3.05 16.77 2.57
N LYS A 66 3.56 17.07 1.37
CA LYS A 66 3.51 16.15 0.23
C LYS A 66 4.20 14.82 0.51
N THR A 67 5.31 14.86 1.23
CA THR A 67 6.05 13.65 1.60
C THR A 67 5.22 12.78 2.53
N ILE A 68 4.53 13.37 3.52
CA ILE A 68 3.66 12.65 4.45
C ILE A 68 2.38 12.12 3.77
N GLU A 69 1.77 12.90 2.87
CA GLU A 69 0.54 12.51 2.19
C GLU A 69 0.73 11.26 1.32
N VAL A 70 1.88 11.13 0.66
CA VAL A 70 2.21 9.95 -0.15
C VAL A 70 2.80 8.82 0.70
N ASP A 71 3.32 9.11 1.90
CA ASP A 71 3.90 8.08 2.77
C ASP A 71 2.79 7.13 3.27
N PRO A 72 2.87 5.84 2.91
CA PRO A 72 1.91 4.84 3.32
C PRO A 72 1.84 4.61 4.83
N HIS A 73 2.73 5.19 5.64
CA HIS A 73 2.71 5.06 7.09
C HIS A 73 1.35 5.39 7.70
N LEU A 74 0.63 6.39 7.16
CA LEU A 74 -0.72 6.72 7.61
C LEU A 74 -1.75 5.63 7.30
N TRP A 75 -1.52 4.83 6.26
CA TRP A 75 -2.39 3.71 5.85
C TRP A 75 -2.09 2.42 6.61
N ASN A 76 -1.01 2.39 7.38
CA ASN A 76 -0.57 1.23 8.14
C ASN A 76 -1.12 1.20 9.58
N VAL A 77 -1.93 2.20 9.96
CA VAL A 77 -2.62 2.18 11.26
C VAL A 77 -3.83 1.22 11.22
N PRO A 78 -4.09 0.43 12.27
CA PRO A 78 -5.14 -0.59 12.26
C PRO A 78 -6.53 -0.09 11.87
N SER A 79 -6.88 1.15 12.23
CA SER A 79 -8.16 1.76 11.87
C SER A 79 -8.31 2.00 10.37
N SER A 80 -7.22 2.34 9.68
CA SER A 80 -7.23 2.66 8.26
C SER A 80 -7.21 1.43 7.36
N ILE A 81 -6.79 0.27 7.86
CA ILE A 81 -6.70 -0.95 7.06
C ILE A 81 -8.09 -1.50 6.76
N GLY A 82 -8.94 -1.67 7.79
CA GLY A 82 -10.28 -2.22 7.60
C GLY A 82 -11.22 -1.30 6.81
N GLU A 83 -11.03 0.02 6.89
CA GLU A 83 -11.84 1.02 6.18
C GLU A 83 -11.41 1.17 4.71
N ASN A 84 -10.10 1.18 4.44
CA ASN A 84 -9.57 1.49 3.11
C ASN A 84 -9.19 0.24 2.31
N TYR A 85 -8.99 -0.90 2.98
CA TYR A 85 -8.73 -2.21 2.38
C TYR A 85 -9.70 -3.26 2.95
N PRO A 86 -10.98 -3.27 2.51
CA PRO A 86 -11.97 -4.22 3.01
C PRO A 86 -11.47 -5.66 2.93
N GLY A 87 -11.51 -6.38 4.05
CA GLY A 87 -11.07 -7.79 4.14
C GLY A 87 -9.60 -8.00 4.55
N MET A 88 -8.82 -6.93 4.71
CA MET A 88 -7.42 -7.00 5.16
C MET A 88 -7.28 -6.74 6.66
N ALA A 89 -6.31 -7.40 7.28
CA ALA A 89 -5.87 -7.19 8.66
C ALA A 89 -4.44 -6.61 8.69
N PRO A 90 -4.10 -5.83 9.75
CA PRO A 90 -2.71 -5.49 10.03
C PRO A 90 -1.86 -6.75 10.19
N LEU A 91 -0.55 -6.60 9.95
CA LEU A 91 0.43 -7.65 10.16
C LEU A 91 0.26 -8.26 11.57
N PRO A 92 0.10 -9.60 11.68
CA PRO A 92 0.06 -10.27 12.98
C PRO A 92 1.30 -9.97 13.82
N ASP A 93 1.14 -9.82 15.13
CA ASP A 93 2.27 -9.58 16.05
C ASP A 93 3.29 -10.74 16.09
N THR A 94 2.95 -11.88 15.52
CA THR A 94 3.81 -13.07 15.38
C THR A 94 4.80 -12.97 14.22
N ILE A 95 4.64 -12.01 13.30
CA ILE A 95 5.58 -11.75 12.21
C ILE A 95 6.48 -10.60 12.62
N ASP A 96 7.80 -10.82 12.54
CA ASP A 96 8.80 -9.81 12.83
C ASP A 96 8.65 -8.61 11.89
N LYS A 97 8.42 -7.42 12.46
CA LYS A 97 8.21 -6.15 11.74
C LYS A 97 9.52 -5.59 11.17
N GLN A 98 10.56 -6.42 11.01
CA GLN A 98 11.87 -6.07 10.43
C GLN A 98 11.74 -5.52 9.00
N GLY A 99 11.43 -4.23 8.90
CA GLY A 99 11.88 -3.36 7.81
C GLY A 99 10.91 -3.11 6.65
N ILE A 100 9.69 -3.63 6.63
CA ILE A 100 8.71 -3.27 5.59
C ILE A 100 7.41 -2.79 6.24
N PRO A 101 7.31 -1.51 6.63
CA PRO A 101 6.03 -0.93 7.01
C PRO A 101 5.04 -1.06 5.84
N GLY A 102 3.90 -1.73 6.09
CA GLY A 102 2.78 -1.78 5.15
C GLY A 102 2.57 -3.07 4.37
N VAL A 103 3.06 -4.20 4.88
CA VAL A 103 2.60 -5.52 4.44
C VAL A 103 1.36 -5.93 5.22
N HIS A 104 0.26 -6.25 4.53
CA HIS A 104 -1.02 -6.68 5.12
C HIS A 104 -1.49 -8.00 4.51
N PHE A 105 -2.27 -8.77 5.27
CA PHE A 105 -2.79 -10.09 4.89
C PHE A 105 -4.32 -10.14 5.07
N PRO A 106 -5.03 -11.06 4.40
CA PRO A 106 -6.45 -11.28 4.64
C PRO A 106 -6.73 -11.57 6.12
N ILE A 107 -7.90 -11.16 6.60
CA ILE A 107 -8.42 -11.61 7.90
C ILE A 107 -8.64 -13.14 7.79
N PRO A 108 -8.02 -13.98 8.66
CA PRO A 108 -8.30 -15.41 8.67
C PRO A 108 -9.79 -15.66 8.92
N ASP A 109 -10.36 -16.69 8.29
CA ASP A 109 -11.75 -17.10 8.53
C ASP A 109 -12.03 -17.10 10.04
N ARG A 110 -12.94 -16.22 10.49
CA ARG A 110 -13.42 -16.24 11.88
C ARG A 110 -14.16 -17.56 12.08
N THR A 111 -13.49 -18.53 12.70
CA THR A 111 -14.16 -19.67 13.35
C THR A 111 -15.03 -19.20 14.51
#